data_AF-A0A414QM98-F1
#
_entry.id   AF-A0A414QM98-F1
#
_cell.length_a   1.000
_cell.length_b   1.000
_cell.length_c   1.000
_cell.angle_alpha   90.00
_cell.angle_beta   90.00
_cell.angle_gamma   90.00
#
_symmetry.space_group_name_H-M   'P 1'
#
loop_
_entity.id
_entity.type
_entity.pdbx_description
1 polymer ?
#
loop_
_entity_poly.entity_id
_entity_poly.type
_entity_poly.pdbx_seq_one_letter_code
_entity_poly.pdbx_strand_id
1 'polypeptide(L)'
;MRDDYKEKIASKIAARYISLEERILQDIARRIKKVGEITSTADWQINRLRILGYSSEDIEREIKKTLDASYPEMFELYDKVIDWEYVRNKDIYEQINAEFIPYEENRQLQQITDAIIQQSLEDLENVTKSLGFYLDYNGRKVLTPLSQVYTNYLDNACFDIVTGAFDYGSVLRRVVTQLTNSGLRKIEYGSGYASRVEVAARRAVMTGVANLTGEIADYNAKKLGTEYFEVEWHAGARPAHSVWQGRVWTKDQLHSVCGLGTVTGLLGANCYHTYYPFFPGISERNWSDDWLEEQNRKESKPKEFRGKEYTLYEAKQRQRQMETAMRAQREKVQMLQDGGADPDEVMLQKAKYQGQLNEYAVFSRKMGLKEERERIYIDGRGWIATNTKLQNSMFPSEMIQNALKDIAQYKRYKEVLGDSVGTLAKFGQVKYNDSEEWEKVQSKFFTYLEIDKKDWSEEFKNTSKQAYDRFAKENVVMSVHALSRLPRLNKLGLPEVSEEMLIKIIKGTPNYTEGEDKQIYFIHELQLLVVRNKKTGDIVSVVRRRAPKEAWGNV
;
A
#
# COMPACT_ATOMS: atom_id res chain seq x y z
N MET A 1 11.88 7.45 36.70
CA MET A 1 13.30 7.82 36.85
C MET A 1 13.49 8.39 38.24
N ARG A 2 14.45 7.86 39.01
CA ARG A 2 14.78 8.40 40.34
C ARG A 2 15.51 9.75 40.22
N ASP A 3 15.46 10.55 41.28
CA ASP A 3 15.98 11.93 41.25
C ASP A 3 17.51 11.98 41.09
N ASP A 4 18.23 10.99 41.62
CA ASP A 4 19.68 10.80 41.42
C ASP A 4 20.05 10.62 39.94
N TYR A 5 19.22 9.94 39.15
CA TYR A 5 19.38 9.84 37.69
C TYR A 5 19.01 11.16 37.00
N LYS A 6 17.96 11.85 37.43
CA LYS A 6 17.51 13.12 36.83
C LYS A 6 18.53 14.25 37.00
N GLU A 7 19.26 14.28 38.11
CA GLU A 7 20.28 15.29 38.38
C GLU A 7 21.54 15.11 37.52
N LYS A 8 21.78 13.90 37.03
CA LYS A 8 22.99 13.54 36.26
C LYS A 8 22.81 13.64 34.75
N ILE A 9 21.57 13.81 34.28
CA ILE A 9 21.21 13.82 32.86
C ILE A 9 20.51 15.14 32.53
N ALA A 10 20.75 15.68 31.34
CA ALA A 10 20.04 16.87 30.88
C ALA A 10 18.51 16.70 30.98
N SER A 11 17.81 17.70 31.53
CA SER A 11 16.37 17.62 31.86
C SER A 11 15.49 17.17 30.69
N LYS A 12 15.80 17.61 29.46
CA LYS A 12 15.09 17.15 28.25
C LYS A 12 15.25 15.65 27.98
N ILE A 13 16.44 15.09 28.20
CA ILE A 13 16.69 13.65 28.04
C ILE A 13 16.03 12.87 29.18
N ALA A 14 16.09 13.38 30.41
CA ALA A 14 15.37 12.80 31.55
C ALA A 14 13.85 12.71 31.27
N ALA A 15 13.26 13.76 30.68
CA ALA A 15 11.85 13.75 30.26
C ALA A 15 11.53 12.66 29.22
N ARG A 16 12.46 12.35 28.31
CA ARG A 16 12.30 11.25 27.34
C ARG A 16 12.32 9.89 28.02
N TYR A 17 13.20 9.69 29.00
CA TYR A 17 13.23 8.46 29.78
C TYR A 17 11.97 8.29 30.64
N ILE A 18 11.47 9.36 31.26
CA ILE A 18 10.18 9.33 31.98
C ILE A 18 9.05 8.92 31.04
N SER A 19 9.01 9.50 29.83
CA SER A 19 8.01 9.12 28.83
C SER A 19 8.17 7.67 28.34
N LEU A 20 9.39 7.15 28.27
CA LEU A 20 9.67 5.74 27.96
C LEU A 20 9.15 4.82 29.08
N GLU A 21 9.40 5.15 30.34
CA GLU A 21 8.92 4.41 31.51
C GLU A 21 7.39 4.30 31.52
N GLU A 22 6.69 5.42 31.30
CA GLU A 22 5.23 5.43 31.20
C GLU A 22 4.73 4.48 30.12
N ARG A 23 5.36 4.47 28.94
CA ARG A 23 5.01 3.54 27.86
C ARG A 23 5.27 2.09 28.23
N ILE A 24 6.39 1.80 28.92
CA ILE A 24 6.74 0.45 29.38
C ILE A 24 5.69 -0.03 30.38
N LEU A 25 5.38 0.75 31.42
CA LEU A 25 4.40 0.42 32.45
C LEU A 25 3.00 0.21 31.87
N GLN A 26 2.57 1.07 30.94
CA GLN A 26 1.29 0.91 30.24
C GLN A 26 1.24 -0.38 29.41
N ASP A 27 2.34 -0.75 28.73
CA ASP A 27 2.37 -1.98 27.93
C ASP A 27 2.36 -3.25 28.81
N ILE A 28 3.09 -3.24 29.93
CA ILE A 28 3.06 -4.29 30.95
C ILE A 28 1.63 -4.46 31.47
N ALA A 29 1.01 -3.37 31.94
CA ALA A 29 -0.34 -3.41 32.50
C ALA A 29 -1.38 -3.90 31.50
N ARG A 30 -1.30 -3.44 30.24
CA ARG A 30 -2.16 -3.89 29.14
C ARG A 30 -2.04 -5.39 28.89
N ARG A 31 -0.84 -5.95 28.95
CA ARG A 31 -0.59 -7.39 28.73
C ARG A 31 -1.14 -8.21 29.89
N ILE A 32 -0.85 -7.81 31.13
CA ILE A 32 -1.34 -8.48 32.33
C ILE A 32 -2.87 -8.46 32.37
N LYS A 33 -3.51 -7.29 32.15
CA LYS A 33 -4.99 -7.20 32.12
C LYS A 33 -5.62 -8.08 31.04
N LYS A 34 -4.92 -8.31 29.92
CA LYS A 34 -5.44 -9.11 28.81
C LYS A 34 -5.28 -10.62 29.05
N VAL A 35 -4.19 -11.05 29.66
CA VAL A 35 -3.83 -12.47 29.78
C VAL A 35 -4.07 -13.02 31.18
N GLY A 36 -4.01 -12.18 32.21
CA GLY A 36 -4.13 -12.55 33.63
C GLY A 36 -2.82 -12.95 34.30
N GLU A 37 -1.69 -12.78 33.61
CA GLU A 37 -0.35 -13.21 34.03
C GLU A 37 0.74 -12.34 33.39
N ILE A 38 1.94 -12.31 33.99
CA ILE A 38 3.08 -11.57 33.41
C ILE A 38 3.69 -12.41 32.29
N THR A 39 3.37 -12.03 31.06
CA THR A 39 3.94 -12.65 29.85
C THR A 39 5.47 -12.46 29.76
N SER A 40 6.19 -13.27 28.96
CA SER A 40 7.63 -13.04 28.67
C SER A 40 7.96 -11.64 28.18
N THR A 41 7.06 -11.00 27.43
CA THR A 41 7.32 -9.63 26.97
C THR A 41 7.22 -8.63 28.13
N ALA A 42 6.30 -8.85 29.06
CA ALA A 42 6.19 -8.03 30.26
C ALA A 42 7.38 -8.25 31.20
N ASP A 43 7.84 -9.49 31.41
CA ASP A 43 9.09 -9.79 32.14
C ASP A 43 10.33 -9.11 31.49
N TRP A 44 10.41 -9.10 30.16
CA TRP A 44 11.48 -8.38 29.45
C TRP A 44 11.49 -6.89 29.78
N GLN A 45 10.31 -6.28 29.74
CA GLN A 45 10.09 -4.87 29.98
C GLN A 45 10.34 -4.50 31.44
N ILE A 46 9.97 -5.37 32.39
CA ILE A 46 10.31 -5.25 33.81
C ILE A 46 11.83 -5.20 34.00
N ASN A 47 12.57 -6.09 33.34
CA ASN A 47 14.03 -6.06 33.36
C ASN A 47 14.60 -4.75 32.76
N ARG A 48 13.95 -4.18 31.74
CA ARG A 48 14.35 -2.86 31.21
C ARG A 48 14.14 -1.74 32.24
N LEU A 49 13.09 -1.78 33.06
CA LEU A 49 12.88 -0.78 34.13
C LEU A 49 14.01 -0.79 35.15
N ARG A 50 14.56 -1.97 35.51
CA ARG A 50 15.75 -2.04 36.37
C ARG A 50 16.97 -1.34 35.78
N ILE A 51 17.20 -1.51 34.47
CA ILE A 51 18.28 -0.83 33.75
C ILE A 51 18.01 0.69 33.66
N LEU A 52 16.77 1.14 33.80
CA LEU A 52 16.43 2.57 33.92
C LEU A 52 16.57 3.10 35.36
N GLY A 53 17.12 2.31 36.28
CA GLY A 53 17.40 2.71 37.66
C GLY A 53 16.27 2.42 38.66
N TYR A 54 15.29 1.59 38.30
CA TYR A 54 14.25 1.16 39.24
C TYR A 54 14.75 0.03 40.14
N SER A 55 14.37 0.09 41.41
CA SER A 55 14.44 -1.06 42.32
C SER A 55 13.28 -2.04 42.09
N SER A 56 13.38 -3.26 42.60
CA SER A 56 12.26 -4.21 42.61
C SER A 56 11.02 -3.67 43.32
N GLU A 57 11.20 -2.95 44.43
CA GLU A 57 10.12 -2.27 45.16
C GLU A 57 9.44 -1.18 44.32
N ASP A 58 10.22 -0.37 43.60
CA ASP A 58 9.68 0.65 42.71
C ASP A 58 8.86 0.03 41.56
N ILE A 59 9.36 -1.06 40.99
CA ILE A 59 8.69 -1.78 39.90
C ILE A 59 7.35 -2.33 40.39
N GLU A 60 7.34 -3.04 41.53
CA GLU A 60 6.10 -3.59 42.09
C GLU A 60 5.08 -2.48 42.37
N ARG A 61 5.52 -1.39 43.00
CA ARG A 61 4.66 -0.25 43.32
C ARG A 61 4.04 0.37 42.06
N GLU A 62 4.84 0.61 41.02
CA GLU A 62 4.33 1.22 39.78
C GLU A 62 3.44 0.26 38.98
N ILE A 63 3.75 -1.04 38.93
CA ILE A 63 2.89 -2.04 38.27
C ILE A 63 1.56 -2.16 39.02
N LYS A 64 1.59 -2.30 40.34
CA LYS A 64 0.40 -2.36 41.20
C LYS A 64 -0.48 -1.14 40.97
N LYS A 65 0.11 0.06 40.99
CA LYS A 65 -0.59 1.33 40.75
C LYS A 65 -1.20 1.39 39.35
N THR A 66 -0.47 0.95 38.33
CA THR A 66 -0.94 0.98 36.93
C THR A 66 -2.04 -0.07 36.67
N LEU A 67 -1.97 -1.21 37.37
CA LEU A 67 -2.99 -2.24 37.32
C LEU A 67 -4.24 -1.91 38.12
N ASP A 68 -4.13 -1.04 39.13
CA ASP A 68 -5.11 -0.85 40.21
C ASP A 68 -5.34 -2.15 41.00
N ALA A 69 -4.24 -2.85 41.30
CA ALA A 69 -4.25 -4.15 41.99
C ALA A 69 -3.97 -4.01 43.50
N SER A 70 -4.41 -5.02 44.23
CA SER A 70 -4.03 -5.29 45.62
C SER A 70 -2.70 -6.03 45.70
N TYR A 71 -2.05 -6.03 46.87
CA TYR A 71 -0.81 -6.79 47.06
C TYR A 71 -0.98 -8.31 46.91
N PRO A 72 -2.07 -8.95 47.40
CA PRO A 72 -2.31 -10.37 47.13
C PRO A 72 -2.36 -10.71 45.64
N GLU A 73 -3.02 -9.88 44.83
CA GLU A 73 -3.06 -10.08 43.37
C GLU A 73 -1.68 -9.93 42.73
N MET A 74 -0.82 -9.04 43.25
CA MET A 74 0.56 -8.91 42.81
C MET A 74 1.39 -10.17 43.14
N PHE A 75 1.25 -10.72 44.34
CA PHE A 75 1.93 -11.96 44.72
C PHE A 75 1.48 -13.14 43.85
N GLU A 76 0.18 -13.30 43.60
CA GLU A 76 -0.32 -14.34 42.69
C GLU A 76 0.25 -14.21 41.27
N LEU A 77 0.46 -12.97 40.78
CA LEU A 77 1.10 -12.73 39.50
C LEU A 77 2.57 -13.12 39.50
N TYR A 78 3.29 -12.85 40.58
CA TYR A 78 4.72 -13.15 40.71
C TYR A 78 4.97 -14.66 40.88
N ASP A 79 4.18 -15.34 41.71
CA ASP A 79 4.27 -16.80 41.91
C ASP A 79 4.15 -17.56 40.58
N LYS A 80 3.15 -17.19 39.76
CA LYS A 80 2.94 -17.80 38.43
C LYS A 80 4.14 -17.61 37.48
N VAL A 81 4.92 -16.55 37.67
CA VAL A 81 6.05 -16.22 36.81
C VAL A 81 7.28 -16.96 37.27
N ILE A 82 7.55 -17.01 38.57
CA ILE A 82 8.72 -17.67 39.17
C ILE A 82 8.82 -19.14 38.76
N ASP A 83 7.67 -19.82 38.63
CA ASP A 83 7.57 -21.21 38.19
C ASP A 83 7.93 -21.44 36.71
N TRP A 84 8.17 -20.37 35.94
CA TRP A 84 8.51 -20.47 34.54
C TRP A 84 10.02 -20.63 34.30
N GLU A 85 10.38 -21.51 33.36
CA GLU A 85 11.78 -21.84 33.03
C GLU A 85 12.54 -20.66 32.39
N TYR A 86 11.85 -19.74 31.72
CA TYR A 86 12.45 -18.67 30.93
C TYR A 86 12.37 -17.27 31.58
N VAL A 87 12.11 -17.21 32.89
CA VAL A 87 12.15 -15.93 33.62
C VAL A 87 13.54 -15.34 33.53
N ARG A 88 13.64 -14.07 33.13
CA ARG A 88 14.95 -13.44 32.92
C ARG A 88 15.64 -13.06 34.22
N ASN A 89 14.87 -12.69 35.23
CA ASN A 89 15.41 -12.36 36.54
C ASN A 89 14.40 -12.72 37.63
N LYS A 90 14.56 -13.91 38.21
CA LYS A 90 13.66 -14.44 39.25
C LYS A 90 13.73 -13.60 40.53
N ASP A 91 14.92 -13.08 40.86
CA ASP A 91 15.16 -12.28 42.06
C ASP A 91 14.25 -11.04 42.15
N ILE A 92 13.84 -10.46 41.02
CA ILE A 92 12.90 -9.32 40.98
C ILE A 92 11.55 -9.67 41.62
N TYR A 93 11.15 -10.93 41.51
CA TYR A 93 9.85 -11.43 41.97
C TYR A 93 9.96 -12.09 43.35
N GLU A 94 11.09 -12.72 43.66
CA GLU A 94 11.32 -13.43 44.93
C GLU A 94 11.76 -12.49 46.06
N GLN A 95 12.48 -11.40 45.74
CA GLN A 95 13.06 -10.49 46.73
C GLN A 95 12.73 -9.04 46.41
N ILE A 96 11.61 -8.56 46.94
CA ILE A 96 11.25 -7.14 46.83
C ILE A 96 12.09 -6.31 47.79
N ASN A 97 12.99 -5.51 47.23
CA ASN A 97 13.85 -4.60 47.98
C ASN A 97 14.07 -3.26 47.23
N ALA A 98 14.69 -2.31 47.93
CA ALA A 98 15.01 -0.97 47.44
C ALA A 98 16.36 -0.87 46.69
N GLU A 99 17.05 -1.99 46.45
CA GLU A 99 18.33 -2.04 45.75
C GLU A 99 18.12 -1.68 44.26
N PHE A 100 18.96 -0.80 43.76
CA PHE A 100 18.94 -0.34 42.38
C PHE A 100 20.37 -0.10 41.91
N ILE A 101 20.57 -0.07 40.59
CA ILE A 101 21.88 0.19 40.00
C ILE A 101 22.13 1.71 40.09
N PRO A 102 23.17 2.20 40.78
CA PRO A 102 23.52 3.63 40.77
C PRO A 102 23.88 4.11 39.35
N TYR A 103 23.60 5.38 39.03
CA TYR A 103 23.85 5.91 37.67
C TYR A 103 25.31 5.74 37.26
N GLU A 104 26.25 6.00 38.16
CA GLU A 104 27.70 5.89 37.94
C GLU A 104 28.15 4.48 37.55
N GLU A 105 27.43 3.47 38.02
CA GLU A 105 27.68 2.05 37.74
C GLU A 105 26.93 1.55 36.50
N ASN A 106 25.88 2.27 36.08
CA ASN A 106 25.04 1.92 34.94
C ASN A 106 25.68 2.30 33.59
N ARG A 107 26.72 1.55 33.21
CA ARG A 107 27.48 1.78 31.97
C ARG A 107 26.65 1.70 30.70
N GLN A 108 25.63 0.83 30.69
CA GLN A 108 24.73 0.69 29.55
C GLN A 108 23.90 1.97 29.34
N LEU A 109 23.28 2.50 30.40
CA LEU A 109 22.49 3.72 30.27
C LEU A 109 23.35 4.94 29.96
N GLN A 110 24.54 5.05 30.56
CA GLN A 110 25.51 6.10 30.22
C GLN A 110 25.83 6.09 28.72
N GLN A 111 26.20 4.93 28.18
CA GLN A 111 26.52 4.77 26.76
C GLN A 111 25.36 5.17 25.84
N ILE A 112 24.15 4.68 26.11
CA ILE A 112 22.96 5.02 25.30
C ILE A 112 22.67 6.53 25.38
N THR A 113 22.77 7.10 26.59
CA THR A 113 22.51 8.52 26.83
C THR A 113 23.53 9.40 26.10
N ASP A 114 24.81 9.07 26.19
CA ASP A 114 25.88 9.79 25.51
C ASP A 114 25.70 9.74 23.99
N ALA A 115 25.41 8.56 23.43
CA ALA A 115 25.15 8.40 22.00
C ALA A 115 23.95 9.22 21.53
N ILE A 116 22.87 9.29 22.32
CA ILE A 116 21.70 10.12 22.00
C ILE A 116 22.07 11.60 22.03
N ILE A 117 22.85 12.05 23.02
CA ILE A 117 23.30 13.44 23.11
C ILE A 117 24.14 13.82 21.88
N GLN A 118 25.08 12.97 21.46
CA GLN A 118 25.91 13.23 20.27
C GLN A 118 25.09 13.25 18.97
N GLN A 119 24.07 12.39 18.86
CA GLN A 119 23.24 12.28 17.67
C GLN A 119 22.19 13.41 17.55
N SER A 120 21.75 13.98 18.67
CA SER A 120 20.69 15.00 18.70
C SER A 120 21.16 16.34 18.11
N LEU A 121 20.21 17.20 17.72
CA LEU A 121 20.52 18.60 17.40
C LEU A 121 20.84 19.39 18.69
N GLU A 122 21.28 20.65 18.57
CA GLU A 122 21.70 21.52 19.69
C GLU A 122 20.68 21.57 20.85
N ASP A 123 19.39 21.40 20.55
CA ASP A 123 18.30 21.39 21.53
C ASP A 123 17.98 20.02 22.15
N LEU A 124 18.82 18.99 21.94
CA LEU A 124 18.61 17.59 22.36
C LEU A 124 17.32 16.97 21.79
N GLU A 125 16.97 17.40 20.57
CA GLU A 125 15.80 16.97 19.81
C GLU A 125 16.19 16.46 18.43
N ASN A 126 15.25 15.78 17.77
CA ASN A 126 15.39 15.24 16.42
C ASN A 126 16.54 14.24 16.30
N VAL A 127 16.55 13.25 17.20
CA VAL A 127 17.49 12.13 17.21
C VAL A 127 17.47 11.37 15.88
N THR A 128 16.31 11.34 15.21
CA THR A 128 16.17 10.75 13.88
C THR A 128 16.78 11.56 12.74
N LYS A 129 17.20 12.82 12.99
CA LYS A 129 17.65 13.80 11.99
C LYS A 129 16.64 13.97 10.85
N SER A 130 15.34 13.79 11.14
CA SER A 130 14.27 13.88 10.15
C SER A 130 13.95 15.33 9.86
N LEU A 131 13.87 15.67 8.57
CA LEU A 131 13.41 16.98 8.09
C LEU A 131 12.01 16.92 7.48
N GLY A 132 11.25 15.86 7.75
CA GLY A 132 10.00 15.55 7.07
C GLY A 132 8.86 16.55 7.28
N PHE A 133 8.92 17.43 8.28
CA PHE A 133 7.81 18.35 8.55
C PHE A 133 8.26 19.79 8.81
N TYR A 134 9.41 20.18 8.27
CA TYR A 134 9.90 21.55 8.36
C TYR A 134 9.22 22.40 7.30
N LEU A 135 8.80 23.62 7.65
CA LEU A 135 8.33 24.59 6.66
C LEU A 135 9.53 25.32 6.07
N ASP A 136 9.52 25.52 4.74
CA ASP A 136 10.47 26.42 4.09
C ASP A 136 9.88 27.83 4.07
N TYR A 137 10.51 28.76 4.79
CA TYR A 137 10.18 30.17 4.76
C TYR A 137 11.39 30.92 4.20
N ASN A 138 11.32 31.32 2.91
CA ASN A 138 12.36 32.05 2.20
C ASN A 138 13.76 31.37 2.24
N GLY A 139 13.83 30.05 2.03
CA GLY A 139 15.06 29.27 2.02
C GLY A 139 15.55 28.84 3.41
N ARG A 140 14.83 29.20 4.47
CA ARG A 140 15.10 28.76 5.85
C ARG A 140 14.09 27.68 6.26
N LYS A 141 14.60 26.56 6.72
CA LYS A 141 13.79 25.47 7.31
C LYS A 141 13.40 25.87 8.74
N VAL A 142 12.09 26.00 9.00
CA VAL A 142 11.53 26.41 10.29
C VAL A 142 10.83 25.23 10.96
N LEU A 143 11.18 24.97 12.23
CA LEU A 143 10.44 24.08 13.12
C LEU A 143 9.14 24.76 13.56
N THR A 144 8.01 24.19 13.18
CA THR A 144 6.68 24.56 13.70
C THR A 144 6.27 23.70 14.90
N PRO A 145 5.30 24.12 15.72
CA PRO A 145 4.74 23.24 16.76
C PRO A 145 4.27 21.88 16.23
N LEU A 146 3.71 21.84 15.01
CA LEU A 146 3.29 20.59 14.39
C LEU A 146 4.49 19.71 13.96
N SER A 147 5.61 20.32 13.57
CA SER A 147 6.85 19.61 13.28
C SER A 147 7.51 19.02 14.52
N GLN A 148 7.34 19.67 15.68
CA GLN A 148 7.78 19.14 16.97
C GLN A 148 6.95 17.91 17.36
N VAL A 149 5.63 17.90 17.12
CA VAL A 149 4.79 16.72 17.33
C VAL A 149 5.28 15.52 16.50
N TYR A 150 5.56 15.74 15.20
CA TYR A 150 6.10 14.70 14.33
C TYR A 150 7.46 14.19 14.84
N THR A 151 8.38 15.10 15.15
CA THR A 151 9.72 14.78 15.66
C THR A 151 9.65 14.02 16.99
N ASN A 152 8.75 14.41 17.89
CA ASN A 152 8.54 13.76 19.18
C ASN A 152 8.11 12.30 19.04
N TYR A 153 7.20 11.99 18.11
CA TYR A 153 6.81 10.60 17.85
C TYR A 153 7.98 9.76 17.33
N LEU A 154 8.81 10.34 16.47
CA LEU A 154 9.98 9.65 15.91
C LEU A 154 11.09 9.45 16.94
N ASP A 155 11.38 10.45 17.75
CA ASP A 155 12.40 10.38 18.80
C ASP A 155 11.98 9.36 19.87
N ASN A 156 10.73 9.40 20.32
CA ASN A 156 10.21 8.40 21.26
C ASN A 156 10.34 6.98 20.70
N ALA A 157 10.08 6.79 19.40
CA ALA A 157 10.31 5.50 18.75
C ALA A 157 11.78 5.07 18.72
N CYS A 158 12.71 5.99 18.51
CA CYS A 158 14.14 5.69 18.62
C CYS A 158 14.52 5.26 20.04
N PHE A 159 14.05 5.97 21.07
CA PHE A 159 14.28 5.58 22.47
C PHE A 159 13.68 4.19 22.77
N ASP A 160 12.45 3.94 22.34
CA ASP A 160 11.76 2.66 22.52
C ASP A 160 12.57 1.47 21.97
N ILE A 161 13.22 1.66 20.81
CA ILE A 161 13.98 0.63 20.12
C ILE A 161 15.41 0.51 20.66
N VAL A 162 16.14 1.62 20.82
CA VAL A 162 17.56 1.60 21.23
C VAL A 162 17.75 1.12 22.66
N THR A 163 16.81 1.41 23.55
CA THR A 163 16.80 0.86 24.91
C THR A 163 16.44 -0.63 24.96
N GLY A 164 15.96 -1.18 23.84
CA GLY A 164 15.47 -2.55 23.74
C GLY A 164 14.11 -2.76 24.40
N ALA A 165 13.40 -1.71 24.83
CA ALA A 165 12.11 -1.82 25.51
C ALA A 165 10.98 -2.33 24.62
N PHE A 166 11.06 -2.07 23.31
CA PHE A 166 10.05 -2.47 22.34
C PHE A 166 10.67 -2.94 21.02
N ASP A 167 9.98 -3.85 20.33
CA ASP A 167 10.37 -4.30 19.00
C ASP A 167 10.00 -3.27 17.91
N TYR A 168 10.76 -3.27 16.81
CA TYR A 168 10.56 -2.37 15.67
C TYR A 168 9.13 -2.39 15.11
N GLY A 169 8.54 -3.57 14.95
CA GLY A 169 7.22 -3.72 14.31
C GLY A 169 6.11 -3.09 15.13
N SER A 170 6.13 -3.31 16.44
CA SER A 170 5.18 -2.73 17.39
C SER A 170 5.31 -1.21 17.46
N VAL A 171 6.53 -0.68 17.59
CA VAL A 171 6.80 0.76 17.66
C VAL A 171 6.36 1.46 16.39
N LEU A 172 6.77 0.95 15.23
CA LEU A 172 6.43 1.56 13.95
C LEU A 172 4.92 1.56 13.69
N ARG A 173 4.22 0.46 13.99
CA ARG A 173 2.76 0.41 13.85
C ARG A 173 2.09 1.45 14.74
N ARG A 174 2.51 1.57 16.00
CA ARG A 174 2.01 2.58 16.95
C ARG A 174 2.22 4.00 16.43
N VAL A 175 3.45 4.36 16.05
CA VAL A 175 3.77 5.71 15.55
C VAL A 175 3.02 6.04 14.27
N VAL A 176 2.98 5.13 13.30
CA VAL A 176 2.23 5.35 12.05
C VAL A 176 0.74 5.54 12.33
N THR A 177 0.18 4.78 13.28
CA THR A 177 -1.22 4.93 13.68
C THR A 177 -1.47 6.29 14.32
N GLN A 178 -0.61 6.73 15.25
CA GLN A 178 -0.71 8.04 15.89
C GLN A 178 -0.66 9.19 14.88
N LEU A 179 0.32 9.15 13.96
CA LEU A 179 0.46 10.16 12.90
C LEU A 179 -0.74 10.15 11.93
N THR A 180 -1.25 8.97 11.58
CA THR A 180 -2.39 8.87 10.67
C THR A 180 -3.68 9.33 11.36
N ASN A 181 -3.88 9.00 12.63
CA ASN A 181 -5.05 9.45 13.40
C ASN A 181 -5.05 10.96 13.63
N SER A 182 -3.88 11.61 13.66
CA SER A 182 -3.77 13.08 13.72
C SER A 182 -4.07 13.78 12.38
N GLY A 183 -4.44 13.05 11.32
CA GLY A 183 -4.72 13.58 9.99
C GLY A 183 -3.51 13.69 9.07
N LEU A 184 -2.29 13.36 9.53
CA LEU A 184 -1.11 13.40 8.68
C LEU A 184 -1.16 12.24 7.67
N ARG A 185 -0.95 12.54 6.38
CA ARG A 185 -1.04 11.54 5.29
C ARG A 185 0.23 11.48 4.46
N LYS A 186 0.79 12.64 4.13
CA LYS A 186 2.01 12.78 3.35
C LYS A 186 2.97 13.74 4.03
N ILE A 187 4.24 13.50 3.73
CA ILE A 187 5.39 14.26 4.15
C ILE A 187 6.02 14.82 2.87
N GLU A 188 6.07 16.14 2.76
CA GLU A 188 6.71 16.84 1.65
C GLU A 188 8.07 17.35 2.11
N TYR A 189 9.11 16.98 1.36
CA TYR A 189 10.48 17.40 1.66
C TYR A 189 10.81 18.64 0.83
N GLY A 190 11.69 19.51 1.34
CA GLY A 190 12.12 20.73 0.62
C GLY A 190 12.69 20.50 -0.79
N SER A 191 13.09 19.26 -1.11
CA SER A 191 13.44 18.83 -2.48
C SER A 191 12.26 18.76 -3.47
N GLY A 192 11.01 18.98 -3.03
CA GLY A 192 9.79 18.72 -3.81
C GLY A 192 9.33 17.27 -3.84
N TYR A 193 10.14 16.33 -3.31
CA TYR A 193 9.74 14.94 -3.13
C TYR A 193 8.66 14.81 -2.04
N ALA A 194 7.61 14.04 -2.31
CA ALA A 194 6.56 13.71 -1.34
C ALA A 194 6.55 12.20 -1.04
N SER A 195 6.39 11.86 0.23
CA SER A 195 6.30 10.48 0.70
C SER A 195 5.02 10.29 1.52
N ARG A 196 4.43 9.09 1.46
CA ARG A 196 3.44 8.67 2.44
C ARG A 196 4.04 8.70 3.85
N VAL A 197 3.24 9.08 4.84
CA VAL A 197 3.71 9.26 6.23
C VAL A 197 4.30 7.98 6.81
N GLU A 198 3.71 6.82 6.51
CA GLU A 198 4.17 5.52 6.99
C GLU A 198 5.55 5.13 6.45
N VAL A 199 5.84 5.52 5.20
CA VAL A 199 7.15 5.29 4.57
C VAL A 199 8.19 6.25 5.14
N ALA A 200 7.81 7.53 5.32
CA ALA A 200 8.67 8.55 5.88
C ALA A 200 9.06 8.26 7.33
N ALA A 201 8.08 7.93 8.18
CA ALA A 201 8.28 7.61 9.59
C ALA A 201 9.19 6.38 9.75
N ARG A 202 8.90 5.29 9.01
CA ARG A 202 9.76 4.10 9.03
C ARG A 202 11.19 4.43 8.62
N ARG A 203 11.38 5.19 7.54
CA ARG A 203 12.72 5.57 7.08
C ARG A 203 13.47 6.39 8.13
N ALA A 204 12.80 7.39 8.72
CA ALA A 204 13.39 8.24 9.75
C ALA A 204 13.81 7.45 10.99
N VAL A 205 12.93 6.61 11.54
CA VAL A 205 13.22 5.79 12.73
C VAL A 205 14.38 4.81 12.45
N MET A 206 14.32 4.07 11.34
CA MET A 206 15.38 3.09 11.03
C MET A 206 16.74 3.77 10.81
N THR A 207 16.76 4.93 10.16
CA THR A 207 18.00 5.70 9.94
C THR A 207 18.52 6.26 11.27
N GLY A 208 17.62 6.78 12.13
CA GLY A 208 17.97 7.26 13.46
C GLY A 208 18.57 6.17 14.35
N VAL A 209 17.98 4.98 14.37
CA VAL A 209 18.51 3.84 15.12
C VAL A 209 19.88 3.41 14.59
N ALA A 210 20.06 3.31 13.27
CA ALA A 210 21.36 2.96 12.69
C ALA A 210 22.45 3.99 13.03
N ASN A 211 22.12 5.29 12.99
CA ASN A 211 23.02 6.36 13.42
C ASN A 211 23.41 6.23 14.90
N LEU A 212 22.43 5.97 15.79
CA LEU A 212 22.71 5.76 17.21
C LEU A 212 23.61 4.54 17.44
N THR A 213 23.41 3.44 16.69
CA THR A 213 24.31 2.29 16.73
C THR A 213 25.73 2.66 16.32
N GLY A 214 25.89 3.52 15.30
CA GLY A 214 27.19 4.09 14.90
C GLY A 214 27.86 4.90 16.01
N GLU A 215 27.11 5.78 16.68
CA GLU A 215 27.62 6.57 17.82
C GLU A 215 28.04 5.67 19.00
N ILE A 216 27.29 4.59 19.26
CA ILE A 216 27.65 3.59 20.28
C ILE A 216 28.94 2.83 19.89
N ALA A 217 29.08 2.47 18.61
CA ALA A 217 30.31 1.85 18.11
C ALA A 217 31.52 2.80 18.27
N ASP A 218 31.35 4.08 17.93
CA ASP A 218 32.38 5.10 18.10
C ASP A 218 32.76 5.32 19.57
N TYR A 219 31.77 5.32 20.46
CA TYR A 219 31.99 5.39 21.91
C TYR A 219 32.86 4.22 22.39
N ASN A 220 32.53 3.00 21.97
CA ASN A 220 33.27 1.80 22.34
C ASN A 220 34.69 1.81 21.77
N ALA A 221 34.85 2.20 20.50
CA ALA A 221 36.16 2.29 19.86
C ALA A 221 37.07 3.29 20.58
N LYS A 222 36.56 4.47 20.96
CA LYS A 222 37.30 5.47 21.75
C LYS A 222 37.72 4.93 23.12
N LYS A 223 36.80 4.27 23.84
CA LYS A 223 37.10 3.70 25.17
C LYS A 223 38.13 2.56 25.12
N LEU A 224 38.11 1.77 24.06
CA LEU A 224 38.97 0.61 23.90
C LEU A 224 40.24 0.92 23.10
N GLY A 225 40.40 2.15 22.60
CA GLY A 225 41.61 2.62 21.93
C GLY A 225 41.82 2.08 20.52
N THR A 226 40.76 1.85 19.74
CA THR A 226 40.88 1.48 18.32
C THR A 226 40.33 2.55 17.39
N GLU A 227 40.95 2.68 16.23
CA GLU A 227 40.53 3.55 15.11
C GLU A 227 39.95 2.75 13.93
N TYR A 228 39.95 1.42 14.02
CA TYR A 228 39.50 0.52 12.96
C TYR A 228 38.10 -0.01 13.24
N PHE A 229 37.33 -0.18 12.18
CA PHE A 229 35.96 -0.67 12.22
C PHE A 229 35.72 -1.67 11.10
N GLU A 230 35.09 -2.79 11.41
CA GLU A 230 34.55 -3.69 10.40
C GLU A 230 33.12 -3.25 10.07
N VAL A 231 32.87 -2.97 8.79
CA VAL A 231 31.52 -2.65 8.31
C VAL A 231 30.79 -3.95 8.02
N GLU A 232 29.55 -4.06 8.51
CA GLU A 232 28.74 -5.26 8.33
C GLU A 232 28.55 -5.58 6.84
N TRP A 233 28.47 -6.87 6.49
CA TRP A 233 27.96 -7.30 5.18
C TRP A 233 26.51 -7.72 5.30
N HIS A 234 25.67 -7.29 4.37
CA HIS A 234 24.32 -7.84 4.23
C HIS A 234 23.95 -8.06 2.77
N ALA A 235 23.14 -9.09 2.52
CA ALA A 235 22.78 -9.44 1.16
C ALA A 235 21.98 -8.33 0.46
N GLY A 236 22.16 -8.13 -0.85
CA GLY A 236 21.40 -7.20 -1.68
C GLY A 236 21.57 -5.73 -1.27
N ALA A 237 22.77 -5.38 -0.83
CA ALA A 237 23.20 -4.00 -0.64
C ALA A 237 23.14 -3.22 -1.96
N ARG A 238 23.15 -1.88 -1.87
CA ARG A 238 23.29 -1.05 -3.07
C ARG A 238 24.64 -1.39 -3.75
N PRO A 239 24.74 -1.41 -5.09
CA PRO A 239 26.01 -1.69 -5.76
C PRO A 239 27.17 -0.76 -5.35
N ALA A 240 26.90 0.50 -5.01
CA ALA A 240 27.91 1.41 -4.48
C ALA A 240 28.38 1.04 -3.05
N HIS A 241 27.57 0.30 -2.29
CA HIS A 241 27.89 -0.14 -0.93
C HIS A 241 28.60 -1.50 -0.92
N SER A 242 28.40 -2.33 -1.95
CA SER A 242 29.04 -3.65 -2.05
C SER A 242 30.57 -3.56 -2.11
N VAL A 243 31.11 -2.40 -2.49
CA VAL A 243 32.55 -2.13 -2.58
C VAL A 243 33.22 -2.11 -1.20
N TRP A 244 32.55 -1.56 -0.18
CA TRP A 244 33.13 -1.35 1.15
C TRP A 244 32.55 -2.23 2.26
N GLN A 245 31.38 -2.85 2.06
CA GLN A 245 30.78 -3.71 3.08
C GLN A 245 31.61 -4.97 3.35
N GLY A 246 31.56 -5.48 4.57
CA GLY A 246 32.32 -6.66 5.01
C GLY A 246 33.83 -6.44 5.14
N ARG A 247 34.29 -5.20 5.06
CA ARG A 247 35.71 -4.82 5.12
C ARG A 247 35.99 -3.96 6.34
N VAL A 248 37.28 -3.93 6.71
CA VAL A 248 37.80 -3.11 7.81
C VAL A 248 38.30 -1.78 7.27
N TRP A 249 37.93 -0.69 7.94
CA TRP A 249 38.27 0.68 7.58
C TRP A 249 38.66 1.47 8.81
N THR A 250 39.56 2.45 8.67
CA THR A 250 39.76 3.45 9.72
C THR A 250 38.56 4.39 9.82
N LYS A 251 38.42 5.12 10.92
CA LYS A 251 37.36 6.15 11.07
C LYS A 251 37.35 7.15 9.92
N ASP A 252 38.52 7.62 9.50
CA ASP A 252 38.66 8.56 8.37
C ASP A 252 38.23 7.92 7.04
N GLN A 253 38.48 6.62 6.87
CA GLN A 253 38.03 5.86 5.70
C GLN A 253 36.52 5.61 5.72
N LEU A 254 35.88 5.47 6.88
CA LEU A 254 34.41 5.42 6.94
C LEU A 254 33.80 6.69 6.33
N HIS A 255 34.40 7.86 6.56
CA HIS A 255 33.96 9.11 5.93
C HIS A 255 34.35 9.20 4.45
N SER A 256 35.64 9.03 4.14
CA SER A 256 36.17 9.28 2.79
C SER A 256 35.83 8.19 1.76
N VAL A 257 35.74 6.92 2.18
CA VAL A 257 35.47 5.76 1.31
C VAL A 257 34.01 5.32 1.43
N CYS A 258 33.51 5.13 2.65
CA CYS A 258 32.15 4.61 2.86
C CYS A 258 31.09 5.72 2.82
N GLY A 259 31.49 6.99 2.81
CA GLY A 259 30.59 8.14 2.75
C GLY A 259 29.81 8.39 4.03
N LEU A 260 30.33 7.98 5.19
CA LEU A 260 29.70 8.26 6.49
C LEU A 260 29.42 9.76 6.65
N GLY A 261 28.20 10.09 7.07
CA GLY A 261 27.72 11.48 7.18
C GLY A 261 27.07 12.04 5.91
N THR A 262 27.10 11.30 4.79
CA THR A 262 26.38 11.67 3.56
C THR A 262 25.03 10.96 3.46
N VAL A 263 24.08 11.54 2.71
CA VAL A 263 22.74 10.95 2.52
C VAL A 263 22.80 9.57 1.85
N THR A 264 23.80 9.32 0.99
CA THR A 264 23.90 8.09 0.19
C THR A 264 24.96 7.10 0.68
N GLY A 265 25.77 7.47 1.67
CA GLY A 265 26.83 6.63 2.21
C GLY A 265 26.39 5.76 3.39
N LEU A 266 27.37 5.23 4.12
CA LEU A 266 27.20 4.43 5.33
C LEU A 266 26.36 5.16 6.37
N LEU A 267 25.38 4.45 6.96
CA LEU A 267 24.33 4.99 7.85
C LEU A 267 23.42 6.06 7.21
N GLY A 268 23.51 6.26 5.90
CA GLY A 268 22.67 7.18 5.14
C GLY A 268 21.24 6.69 4.92
N ALA A 269 20.46 7.44 4.13
CA ALA A 269 19.05 7.16 3.91
C ALA A 269 18.82 5.79 3.24
N ASN A 270 18.07 4.91 3.93
CA ASN A 270 17.82 3.52 3.52
C ASN A 270 19.08 2.63 3.41
N CYS A 271 20.19 3.04 4.02
CA CYS A 271 21.31 2.15 4.32
C CYS A 271 20.94 1.31 5.56
N TYR A 272 21.26 0.02 5.55
CA TYR A 272 21.01 -0.88 6.68
C TYR A 272 22.31 -1.44 7.27
N HIS A 273 23.45 -0.99 6.77
CA HIS A 273 24.74 -1.36 7.29
C HIS A 273 24.94 -0.76 8.67
N THR A 274 25.65 -1.49 9.51
CA THR A 274 26.24 -0.99 10.74
C THR A 274 27.75 -1.21 10.68
N TYR A 275 28.48 -0.67 11.66
CA TYR A 275 29.91 -0.91 11.77
C TYR A 275 30.28 -1.14 13.24
N TYR A 276 31.31 -1.95 13.46
CA TYR A 276 31.71 -2.40 14.79
C TYR A 276 33.21 -2.15 14.99
N PRO A 277 33.66 -1.81 16.22
CA PRO A 277 35.07 -1.66 16.51
C PRO A 277 35.85 -2.94 16.16
N PHE A 278 37.00 -2.77 15.52
CA PHE A 278 37.87 -3.85 15.10
C PHE A 278 39.27 -3.61 15.68
N PHE A 279 39.92 -4.66 16.19
CA PHE A 279 41.23 -4.56 16.83
C PHE A 279 42.25 -5.33 16.00
N PRO A 280 43.10 -4.67 15.19
CA PRO A 280 44.11 -5.37 14.40
C PRO A 280 44.98 -6.30 15.26
N GLY A 281 45.11 -7.56 14.82
CA GLY A 281 45.87 -8.59 15.53
C GLY A 281 45.12 -9.29 16.68
N ILE A 282 43.93 -8.83 17.05
CA ILE A 282 43.06 -9.47 18.07
C ILE A 282 41.75 -9.94 17.44
N SER A 283 41.08 -9.05 16.70
CA SER A 283 39.83 -9.35 16.00
C SER A 283 40.07 -10.18 14.76
N GLU A 284 39.21 -11.18 14.55
CA GLU A 284 39.09 -11.89 13.29
C GLU A 284 37.97 -11.24 12.44
N ARG A 285 38.20 -11.09 11.14
CA ARG A 285 37.18 -10.56 10.22
C ARG A 285 36.02 -11.54 10.11
N ASN A 286 34.80 -11.02 10.13
CA ASN A 286 33.60 -11.83 9.91
C ASN A 286 33.50 -12.33 8.45
N TRP A 287 34.09 -11.60 7.49
CA TRP A 287 34.02 -11.92 6.07
C TRP A 287 35.40 -11.84 5.42
N SER A 288 35.87 -12.95 4.86
CA SER A 288 37.09 -12.99 4.05
C SER A 288 36.86 -12.37 2.67
N ASP A 289 37.93 -11.91 2.03
CA ASP A 289 37.84 -11.28 0.71
C ASP A 289 37.34 -12.27 -0.36
N ASP A 290 37.82 -13.51 -0.37
CA ASP A 290 37.32 -14.57 -1.26
C ASP A 290 35.81 -14.82 -1.09
N TRP A 291 35.32 -14.80 0.16
CA TRP A 291 33.90 -14.98 0.43
C TRP A 291 33.09 -13.79 -0.08
N LEU A 292 33.57 -12.55 0.10
CA LEU A 292 32.93 -11.33 -0.39
C LEU A 292 32.85 -11.32 -1.92
N GLU A 293 33.92 -11.70 -2.60
CA GLU A 293 33.95 -11.82 -4.06
C GLU A 293 32.94 -12.85 -4.54
N GLU A 294 32.87 -14.00 -3.87
CA GLU A 294 31.90 -15.05 -4.20
C GLU A 294 30.46 -14.59 -4.00
N GLN A 295 30.16 -13.86 -2.92
CA GLN A 295 28.83 -13.31 -2.71
C GLN A 295 28.49 -12.24 -3.75
N ASN A 296 29.41 -11.33 -4.05
CA ASN A 296 29.21 -10.31 -5.08
C ASN A 296 28.87 -10.96 -6.44
N ARG A 297 29.59 -12.02 -6.82
CA ARG A 297 29.30 -12.80 -8.03
C ARG A 297 27.89 -13.42 -8.00
N LYS A 298 27.49 -13.99 -6.86
CA LYS A 298 26.14 -14.57 -6.69
C LYS A 298 25.04 -13.51 -6.79
N GLU A 299 25.23 -12.35 -6.18
CA GLU A 299 24.22 -11.27 -6.15
C GLU A 299 24.06 -10.55 -7.48
N SER A 300 25.15 -10.44 -8.24
CA SER A 300 25.15 -9.86 -9.59
C SER A 300 24.57 -10.78 -10.64
N LYS A 301 24.41 -12.09 -10.37
CA LYS A 301 23.79 -13.02 -11.32
C LYS A 301 22.29 -12.74 -11.43
N PRO A 302 21.78 -12.31 -12.60
CA PRO A 302 20.37 -11.99 -12.73
C PRO A 302 19.49 -13.25 -12.68
N LYS A 303 18.26 -13.06 -12.23
CA LYS A 303 17.16 -14.02 -12.35
C LYS A 303 16.04 -13.43 -13.20
N GLU A 304 15.49 -14.22 -14.11
CA GLU A 304 14.40 -13.79 -14.97
C GLU A 304 13.02 -13.96 -14.29
N PHE A 305 12.17 -12.96 -14.48
CA PHE A 305 10.74 -13.01 -14.17
C PHE A 305 9.94 -12.28 -15.26
N ARG A 306 9.10 -13.03 -15.97
CA ARG A 306 8.21 -12.52 -17.05
C ARG A 306 8.97 -11.71 -18.10
N GLY A 307 10.07 -12.25 -18.63
CA GLY A 307 10.85 -11.59 -19.68
C GLY A 307 11.72 -10.43 -19.22
N LYS A 308 11.85 -10.19 -17.90
CA LYS A 308 12.75 -9.20 -17.33
C LYS A 308 13.72 -9.83 -16.34
N GLU A 309 14.98 -9.46 -16.45
CA GLU A 309 16.06 -9.87 -15.56
C GLU A 309 16.18 -8.93 -14.36
N TYR A 310 16.54 -9.51 -13.21
CA TYR A 310 16.76 -8.80 -11.96
C TYR A 310 17.97 -9.37 -11.22
N THR A 311 18.96 -8.53 -10.91
CA THR A 311 19.94 -8.81 -9.85
C THR A 311 19.25 -8.83 -8.47
N LEU A 312 19.95 -9.30 -7.41
CA LEU A 312 19.35 -9.32 -6.08
C LEU A 312 18.91 -7.93 -5.58
N TYR A 313 19.72 -6.91 -5.84
CA TYR A 313 19.38 -5.53 -5.49
C TYR A 313 18.14 -5.03 -6.24
N GLU A 314 18.09 -5.24 -7.56
CA GLU A 314 16.95 -4.84 -8.39
C GLU A 314 15.68 -5.60 -8.02
N ALA A 315 15.80 -6.89 -7.65
CA ALA A 315 14.68 -7.67 -7.16
C ALA A 315 14.11 -7.08 -5.85
N LYS A 316 14.96 -6.68 -4.90
CA LYS A 316 14.51 -5.96 -3.69
C LYS A 316 13.87 -4.62 -4.01
N GLN A 317 14.38 -3.88 -5.00
CA GLN A 317 13.75 -2.62 -5.45
C GLN A 317 12.37 -2.88 -6.06
N ARG A 318 12.24 -3.89 -6.92
CA ARG A 318 10.97 -4.30 -7.50
C ARG A 318 9.98 -4.76 -6.44
N GLN A 319 10.42 -5.53 -5.45
CA GLN A 319 9.61 -5.94 -4.31
C GLN A 319 9.01 -4.71 -3.57
N ARG A 320 9.83 -3.68 -3.28
CA ARG A 320 9.37 -2.42 -2.65
C ARG A 320 8.39 -1.62 -3.53
N GLN A 321 8.56 -1.64 -4.85
CA GLN A 321 7.60 -1.03 -5.78
C GLN A 321 6.24 -1.73 -5.71
N MET A 322 6.23 -3.07 -5.68
CA MET A 322 5.01 -3.86 -5.54
C MET A 322 4.32 -3.58 -4.20
N GLU A 323 5.08 -3.50 -3.10
CA GLU A 323 4.54 -3.08 -1.78
C GLU A 323 3.89 -1.70 -1.80
N THR A 324 4.52 -0.75 -2.50
CA THR A 324 3.96 0.61 -2.66
C THR A 324 2.67 0.61 -3.46
N ALA A 325 2.61 -0.15 -4.56
CA ALA A 325 1.40 -0.31 -5.35
C ALA A 325 0.27 -0.98 -4.55
N MET A 326 0.61 -1.98 -3.73
CA MET A 326 -0.32 -2.66 -2.83
C MET A 326 -0.89 -1.70 -1.77
N ARG A 327 -0.05 -0.89 -1.10
CA ARG A 327 -0.56 0.14 -0.15
C ARG A 327 -1.51 1.12 -0.83
N ALA A 328 -1.16 1.61 -2.02
CA ALA A 328 -2.02 2.52 -2.78
C ALA A 328 -3.36 1.88 -3.17
N GLN A 329 -3.34 0.60 -3.58
CA GLN A 329 -4.55 -0.15 -3.90
C GLN A 329 -5.43 -0.35 -2.65
N ARG A 330 -4.82 -0.64 -1.49
CA ARG A 330 -5.55 -0.75 -0.22
C ARG A 330 -6.22 0.55 0.17
N GLU A 331 -5.50 1.65 0.06
CA GLU A 331 -6.06 2.98 0.32
C GLU A 331 -7.24 3.29 -0.60
N LYS A 332 -7.12 2.97 -1.88
CA LYS A 332 -8.21 3.17 -2.84
C LYS A 332 -9.45 2.37 -2.48
N VAL A 333 -9.30 1.10 -2.13
CA VAL A 333 -10.44 0.24 -1.73
C VAL A 333 -11.14 0.84 -0.51
N GLN A 334 -10.39 1.28 0.50
CA GLN A 334 -10.97 1.91 1.69
C GLN A 334 -11.75 3.18 1.33
N MET A 335 -11.15 4.07 0.53
CA MET A 335 -11.83 5.30 0.08
C MET A 335 -13.13 5.02 -0.68
N LEU A 336 -13.16 3.98 -1.50
CA LEU A 336 -14.38 3.57 -2.21
C LEU A 336 -15.45 3.03 -1.26
N GLN A 337 -15.04 2.26 -0.24
CA GLN A 337 -15.97 1.77 0.78
C GLN A 337 -16.54 2.90 1.62
N ASP A 338 -15.70 3.80 2.12
CA ASP A 338 -16.10 4.95 2.94
C ASP A 338 -16.99 5.93 2.15
N GLY A 339 -16.71 6.07 0.84
CA GLY A 339 -17.49 6.91 -0.07
C GLY A 339 -18.78 6.26 -0.60
N GLY A 340 -19.12 5.03 -0.18
CA GLY A 340 -20.34 4.35 -0.63
C GLY A 340 -20.37 4.03 -2.13
N ALA A 341 -19.20 3.74 -2.74
CA ALA A 341 -19.12 3.39 -4.15
C ALA A 341 -19.87 2.08 -4.49
N ASP A 342 -20.11 1.86 -5.78
CA ASP A 342 -20.75 0.65 -6.30
C ASP A 342 -20.08 -0.63 -5.74
N PRO A 343 -20.83 -1.59 -5.17
CA PRO A 343 -20.27 -2.80 -4.57
C PRO A 343 -19.41 -3.65 -5.52
N ASP A 344 -19.77 -3.72 -6.80
CA ASP A 344 -18.96 -4.43 -7.80
C ASP A 344 -17.66 -3.68 -8.08
N GLU A 345 -17.67 -2.33 -8.06
CA GLU A 345 -16.45 -1.53 -8.17
C GLU A 345 -15.50 -1.79 -7.00
N VAL A 346 -16.03 -1.81 -5.76
CA VAL A 346 -15.25 -2.17 -4.57
C VAL A 346 -14.68 -3.58 -4.70
N MET A 347 -15.51 -4.55 -5.10
CA MET A 347 -15.10 -5.96 -5.23
C MET A 347 -14.03 -6.14 -6.31
N LEU A 348 -14.15 -5.46 -7.46
CA LEU A 348 -13.15 -5.49 -8.53
C LEU A 348 -11.80 -4.93 -8.06
N GLN A 349 -11.81 -3.84 -7.27
CA GLN A 349 -10.59 -3.29 -6.70
C GLN A 349 -9.97 -4.21 -5.62
N LYS A 350 -10.77 -4.97 -4.87
CA LYS A 350 -10.28 -6.02 -3.97
C LYS A 350 -9.68 -7.20 -4.74
N ALA A 351 -10.32 -7.65 -5.81
CA ALA A 351 -9.79 -8.70 -6.69
C ALA A 351 -8.45 -8.28 -7.30
N LYS A 352 -8.32 -7.01 -7.71
CA LYS A 352 -7.05 -6.43 -8.17
C LYS A 352 -5.97 -6.46 -7.10
N TYR A 353 -6.31 -6.10 -5.86
CA TYR A 353 -5.37 -6.21 -4.74
C TYR A 353 -4.93 -7.66 -4.48
N GLN A 354 -5.86 -8.62 -4.53
CA GLN A 354 -5.54 -10.05 -4.41
C GLN A 354 -4.60 -10.52 -5.52
N GLY A 355 -4.80 -10.07 -6.76
CA GLY A 355 -3.89 -10.33 -7.87
C GLY A 355 -2.47 -9.80 -7.61
N GLN A 356 -2.36 -8.57 -7.09
CA GLN A 356 -1.07 -7.98 -6.70
C GLN A 356 -0.37 -8.76 -5.58
N LEU A 357 -1.11 -9.20 -4.56
CA LEU A 357 -0.58 -10.06 -3.49
C LEU A 357 -0.04 -11.39 -4.02
N ASN A 358 -0.79 -12.03 -4.92
CA ASN A 358 -0.36 -13.28 -5.54
C ASN A 358 0.91 -13.08 -6.36
N GLU A 359 0.96 -12.03 -7.19
CA GLU A 359 2.15 -11.71 -7.97
C GLU A 359 3.36 -11.40 -7.07
N TYR A 360 3.15 -10.66 -5.97
CA TYR A 360 4.19 -10.37 -4.99
C TYR A 360 4.77 -11.64 -4.36
N ALA A 361 3.92 -12.59 -3.97
CA ALA A 361 4.35 -13.86 -3.40
C ALA A 361 5.13 -14.71 -4.41
N VAL A 362 4.64 -14.82 -5.64
CA VAL A 362 5.32 -15.56 -6.71
C VAL A 362 6.65 -14.90 -7.08
N PHE A 363 6.68 -13.58 -7.21
CA PHE A 363 7.90 -12.81 -7.49
C PHE A 363 8.93 -13.01 -6.37
N SER A 364 8.53 -12.83 -5.11
CA SER A 364 9.43 -12.97 -3.96
C SER A 364 10.00 -14.39 -3.89
N ARG A 365 9.17 -15.41 -4.08
CA ARG A 365 9.62 -16.82 -4.13
C ARG A 365 10.60 -17.08 -5.27
N LYS A 366 10.29 -16.63 -6.49
CA LYS A 366 11.17 -16.80 -7.66
C LYS A 366 12.53 -16.14 -7.45
N MET A 367 12.53 -14.97 -6.80
CA MET A 367 13.75 -14.22 -6.51
C MET A 367 14.51 -14.75 -5.29
N GLY A 368 13.88 -15.55 -4.43
CA GLY A 368 14.45 -16.02 -3.16
C GLY A 368 14.43 -14.95 -2.06
N LEU A 369 13.41 -14.07 -2.09
CA LEU A 369 13.21 -12.99 -1.13
C LEU A 369 12.16 -13.38 -0.09
N LYS A 370 12.37 -12.96 1.16
CA LYS A 370 11.34 -13.03 2.21
C LYS A 370 10.20 -12.07 1.87
N GLU A 371 8.97 -12.50 2.11
CA GLU A 371 7.79 -11.63 2.00
C GLU A 371 7.73 -10.67 3.20
N GLU A 372 7.96 -9.39 2.95
CA GLU A 372 8.01 -8.32 3.97
C GLU A 372 6.62 -7.72 4.21
N ARG A 373 5.61 -8.58 4.44
CA ARG A 373 4.20 -8.19 4.52
C ARG A 373 3.91 -7.11 5.55
N GLU A 374 4.65 -7.09 6.65
CA GLU A 374 4.54 -6.04 7.68
C GLU A 374 4.67 -4.64 7.10
N ARG A 375 5.53 -4.45 6.08
CA ARG A 375 5.69 -3.15 5.41
C ARG A 375 4.41 -2.73 4.70
N ILE A 376 3.58 -3.67 4.24
CA ILE A 376 2.32 -3.39 3.56
C ILE A 376 1.25 -2.96 4.57
N TYR A 377 1.20 -3.62 5.74
CA TYR A 377 0.13 -3.47 6.73
C TYR A 377 0.45 -2.54 7.91
N ILE A 378 1.61 -1.89 7.88
CA ILE A 378 2.05 -0.95 8.92
C ILE A 378 1.07 0.22 9.13
N ASP A 379 0.27 0.54 8.12
CA ASP A 379 -0.73 1.61 8.12
C ASP A 379 -1.99 1.30 8.93
N GLY A 380 -2.10 0.11 9.51
CA GLY A 380 -3.21 -0.28 10.38
C GLY A 380 -4.55 -0.51 9.66
N ARG A 381 -4.64 -0.36 8.33
CA ARG A 381 -5.92 -0.48 7.59
C ARG A 381 -6.43 -1.92 7.43
N GLY A 382 -5.82 -2.90 8.10
CA GLY A 382 -6.24 -4.30 8.08
C GLY A 382 -6.11 -5.02 6.72
N TRP A 383 -6.59 -6.25 6.68
CA TRP A 383 -6.60 -7.07 5.46
C TRP A 383 -7.85 -6.76 4.62
N ILE A 384 -7.69 -6.55 3.31
CA ILE A 384 -8.80 -6.17 2.41
C ILE A 384 -8.93 -7.08 1.18
N ALA A 385 -8.18 -8.18 1.12
CA ALA A 385 -8.22 -9.06 -0.03
C ALA A 385 -9.55 -9.83 -0.09
N THR A 386 -9.86 -10.42 -1.25
CA THR A 386 -11.04 -11.25 -1.43
C THR A 386 -10.93 -12.53 -0.59
N ASN A 387 -12.05 -12.99 -0.06
CA ASN A 387 -12.10 -14.09 0.90
C ASN A 387 -12.52 -15.42 0.26
N THR A 388 -13.03 -15.42 -0.97
CA THR A 388 -13.55 -16.63 -1.63
C THR A 388 -13.14 -16.73 -3.10
N LYS A 389 -13.06 -17.98 -3.62
CA LYS A 389 -12.84 -18.23 -5.05
C LYS A 389 -13.95 -17.62 -5.92
N LEU A 390 -15.18 -17.61 -5.43
CA LEU A 390 -16.34 -17.06 -6.12
C LEU A 390 -16.23 -15.54 -6.33
N GLN A 391 -15.70 -14.80 -5.33
CA GLN A 391 -15.42 -13.37 -5.48
C GLN A 391 -14.34 -13.11 -6.55
N ASN A 392 -13.36 -14.00 -6.67
CA ASN A 392 -12.30 -13.88 -7.68
C ASN A 392 -12.78 -14.22 -9.09
N SER A 393 -13.71 -15.17 -9.24
CA SER A 393 -14.28 -15.54 -10.54
C SER A 393 -15.36 -14.57 -11.04
N MET A 394 -15.82 -13.65 -10.20
CA MET A 394 -16.83 -12.64 -10.55
C MET A 394 -16.39 -11.74 -11.70
N PHE A 395 -15.07 -11.49 -11.81
CA PHE A 395 -14.48 -10.65 -12.85
C PHE A 395 -13.47 -11.44 -13.69
N PRO A 396 -13.50 -11.32 -15.02
CA PRO A 396 -12.45 -11.86 -15.89
C PRO A 396 -11.06 -11.32 -15.54
N SER A 397 -10.00 -12.09 -15.81
CA SER A 397 -8.63 -11.71 -15.44
C SER A 397 -8.18 -10.43 -16.13
N GLU A 398 -8.59 -10.26 -17.39
CA GLU A 398 -8.38 -9.09 -18.23
C GLU A 398 -9.04 -7.86 -17.62
N MET A 399 -10.25 -8.01 -17.08
CA MET A 399 -10.96 -6.93 -16.40
C MET A 399 -10.26 -6.50 -15.11
N ILE A 400 -9.73 -7.44 -14.33
CA ILE A 400 -8.97 -7.13 -13.11
C ILE A 400 -7.72 -6.30 -13.44
N GLN A 401 -7.02 -6.65 -14.52
CA GLN A 401 -5.87 -5.89 -15.02
C GLN A 401 -6.30 -4.49 -15.50
N ASN A 402 -7.38 -4.42 -16.29
CA ASN A 402 -7.91 -3.20 -16.91
C ASN A 402 -8.91 -2.42 -16.03
N ALA A 403 -9.03 -2.74 -14.74
CA ALA A 403 -10.15 -2.32 -13.89
C ALA A 403 -10.52 -0.83 -13.99
N LEU A 404 -9.53 0.08 -14.00
CA LEU A 404 -9.80 1.52 -14.12
C LEU A 404 -10.47 1.90 -15.45
N LYS A 405 -10.00 1.33 -16.57
CA LYS A 405 -10.55 1.58 -17.90
C LYS A 405 -11.95 0.99 -18.02
N ASP A 406 -12.15 -0.21 -17.51
CA ASP A 406 -13.44 -0.91 -17.60
C ASP A 406 -14.50 -0.29 -16.70
N ILE A 407 -14.13 0.18 -15.50
CA ILE A 407 -15.04 0.99 -14.65
C ILE A 407 -15.46 2.27 -15.37
N ALA A 408 -14.51 2.99 -15.97
CA ALA A 408 -14.81 4.23 -16.70
C ALA A 408 -15.71 3.96 -17.91
N GLN A 409 -15.44 2.89 -18.66
CA GLN A 409 -16.28 2.47 -19.78
C GLN A 409 -17.69 2.10 -19.30
N TYR A 410 -17.81 1.29 -18.24
CA TYR A 410 -19.10 0.93 -17.65
C TYR A 410 -19.89 2.16 -17.20
N LYS A 411 -19.27 3.12 -16.49
CA LYS A 411 -19.94 4.35 -16.05
C LYS A 411 -20.52 5.12 -17.25
N ARG A 412 -19.75 5.22 -18.34
CA ARG A 412 -20.20 5.87 -19.58
C ARG A 412 -21.36 5.11 -20.25
N TYR A 413 -21.31 3.79 -20.25
CA TYR A 413 -22.40 2.97 -20.80
C TYR A 413 -23.65 3.06 -19.92
N LYS A 414 -23.50 3.07 -18.60
CA LYS A 414 -24.61 3.20 -17.64
C LYS A 414 -25.31 4.55 -17.73
N GLU A 415 -24.57 5.63 -18.00
CA GLU A 415 -25.15 6.96 -18.22
C GLU A 415 -26.08 6.99 -19.44
N VAL A 416 -25.73 6.25 -20.51
CA VAL A 416 -26.51 6.23 -21.77
C VAL A 416 -27.60 5.15 -21.76
N LEU A 417 -27.30 3.97 -21.24
CA LEU A 417 -28.17 2.79 -21.29
C LEU A 417 -29.01 2.60 -20.02
N GLY A 418 -28.74 3.34 -18.95
CA GLY A 418 -29.37 3.16 -17.65
C GLY A 418 -29.18 1.73 -17.11
N ASP A 419 -30.22 1.21 -16.48
CA ASP A 419 -30.20 -0.14 -15.86
C ASP A 419 -30.08 -1.28 -16.87
N SER A 420 -30.32 -1.02 -18.17
CA SER A 420 -30.26 -2.05 -19.20
C SER A 420 -28.85 -2.58 -19.46
N VAL A 421 -27.79 -1.87 -19.01
CA VAL A 421 -26.40 -2.35 -19.07
C VAL A 421 -26.11 -3.46 -18.05
N GLY A 422 -26.94 -3.60 -17.02
CA GLY A 422 -26.72 -4.53 -15.92
C GLY A 422 -25.67 -4.05 -14.91
N THR A 423 -25.17 -4.97 -14.09
CA THR A 423 -24.13 -4.66 -13.09
C THR A 423 -22.74 -4.59 -13.73
N LEU A 424 -21.77 -3.98 -13.04
CA LEU A 424 -20.39 -3.90 -13.52
C LEU A 424 -19.78 -5.29 -13.73
N ALA A 425 -20.08 -6.25 -12.86
CA ALA A 425 -19.63 -7.63 -13.05
C ALA A 425 -20.21 -8.26 -14.32
N LYS A 426 -21.52 -8.12 -14.56
CA LYS A 426 -22.15 -8.64 -15.78
C LYS A 426 -21.59 -7.97 -17.03
N PHE A 427 -21.40 -6.66 -17.00
CA PHE A 427 -20.77 -5.90 -18.08
C PHE A 427 -19.38 -6.46 -18.43
N GLY A 428 -18.56 -6.74 -17.41
CA GLY A 428 -17.25 -7.36 -17.58
C GLY A 428 -17.31 -8.76 -18.18
N GLN A 429 -18.22 -9.61 -17.70
CA GLN A 429 -18.40 -10.96 -18.20
C GLN A 429 -18.79 -10.96 -19.68
N VAL A 430 -19.77 -10.14 -20.07
CA VAL A 430 -20.18 -10.01 -21.47
C VAL A 430 -19.00 -9.54 -22.33
N LYS A 431 -18.32 -8.46 -21.92
CA LYS A 431 -17.21 -7.88 -22.69
C LYS A 431 -16.09 -8.86 -23.03
N TYR A 432 -15.67 -9.71 -22.08
CA TYR A 432 -14.50 -10.57 -22.26
C TYR A 432 -14.83 -12.02 -22.60
N ASN A 433 -16.05 -12.49 -22.30
CA ASN A 433 -16.42 -13.90 -22.47
C ASN A 433 -17.56 -14.13 -23.48
N ASP A 434 -18.27 -13.09 -23.93
CA ASP A 434 -19.40 -13.20 -24.87
C ASP A 434 -19.34 -12.11 -25.95
N SER A 435 -18.65 -12.41 -27.06
CA SER A 435 -18.46 -11.44 -28.14
C SER A 435 -19.76 -11.03 -28.83
N GLU A 436 -20.72 -11.95 -28.97
CA GLU A 436 -21.99 -11.69 -29.66
C GLU A 436 -22.88 -10.74 -28.84
N GLU A 437 -23.03 -11.02 -27.55
CA GLU A 437 -23.77 -10.12 -26.65
C GLU A 437 -23.03 -8.78 -26.46
N TRP A 438 -21.70 -8.79 -26.49
CA TRP A 438 -20.92 -7.55 -26.43
C TRP A 438 -21.18 -6.65 -27.64
N GLU A 439 -21.23 -7.20 -28.86
CA GLU A 439 -21.59 -6.45 -30.07
C GLU A 439 -23.00 -5.84 -29.95
N LYS A 440 -23.98 -6.59 -29.43
CA LYS A 440 -25.34 -6.08 -29.20
C LYS A 440 -25.35 -4.91 -28.22
N VAL A 441 -24.61 -5.01 -27.11
CA VAL A 441 -24.46 -3.93 -26.11
C VAL A 441 -23.79 -2.70 -26.73
N GLN A 442 -22.76 -2.88 -27.56
CA GLN A 442 -22.09 -1.77 -28.27
C GLN A 442 -23.03 -1.09 -29.26
N SER A 443 -23.74 -1.85 -30.09
CA SER A 443 -24.70 -1.31 -31.07
C SER A 443 -25.83 -0.53 -30.39
N LYS A 444 -26.35 -1.05 -29.27
CA LYS A 444 -27.34 -0.35 -28.45
C LYS A 444 -26.78 0.96 -27.89
N PHE A 445 -25.57 0.93 -27.32
CA PHE A 445 -24.91 2.12 -26.78
C PHE A 445 -24.73 3.21 -27.83
N PHE A 446 -24.17 2.89 -29.00
CA PHE A 446 -23.95 3.90 -30.05
C PHE A 446 -25.25 4.46 -30.60
N THR A 447 -26.28 3.62 -30.76
CA THR A 447 -27.60 4.06 -31.23
C THR A 447 -28.25 5.01 -30.22
N TYR A 448 -28.25 4.67 -28.93
CA TYR A 448 -28.81 5.53 -27.88
C TYR A 448 -28.04 6.84 -27.77
N LEU A 449 -26.71 6.78 -27.81
CA LEU A 449 -25.85 7.97 -27.78
C LEU A 449 -26.11 8.89 -28.98
N GLU A 450 -26.37 8.33 -30.17
CA GLU A 450 -26.72 9.13 -31.34
C GLU A 450 -28.13 9.73 -31.21
N ILE A 451 -29.13 8.98 -30.70
CA ILE A 451 -30.48 9.49 -30.41
C ILE A 451 -30.42 10.66 -29.43
N ASP A 452 -29.62 10.54 -28.36
CA ASP A 452 -29.52 11.58 -27.31
C ASP A 452 -28.96 12.89 -27.85
N LYS A 453 -28.08 12.82 -28.86
CA LYS A 453 -27.52 13.97 -29.58
C LYS A 453 -28.48 14.59 -30.59
N LYS A 454 -29.59 13.95 -30.96
CA LYS A 454 -30.55 14.54 -31.90
C LYS A 454 -31.36 15.65 -31.24
N ASP A 455 -31.67 16.67 -32.03
CA ASP A 455 -32.60 17.73 -31.66
C ASP A 455 -34.06 17.26 -31.81
N TRP A 456 -34.42 16.26 -31.00
CA TRP A 456 -35.75 15.65 -30.94
C TRP A 456 -36.36 15.92 -29.57
N SER A 457 -37.70 15.91 -29.48
CA SER A 457 -38.37 15.94 -28.18
C SER A 457 -37.98 14.72 -27.34
N GLU A 458 -37.95 14.87 -26.02
CA GLU A 458 -37.56 13.78 -25.11
C GLU A 458 -38.50 12.58 -25.22
N GLU A 459 -39.79 12.83 -25.42
CA GLU A 459 -40.78 11.80 -25.73
C GLU A 459 -40.40 11.01 -26.98
N PHE A 460 -40.01 11.70 -28.07
CA PHE A 460 -39.63 11.04 -29.31
C PHE A 460 -38.33 10.25 -29.19
N LYS A 461 -37.35 10.76 -28.43
CA LYS A 461 -36.12 10.01 -28.09
C LYS A 461 -36.46 8.72 -27.35
N ASN A 462 -37.31 8.80 -26.33
CA ASN A 462 -37.74 7.63 -25.56
C ASN A 462 -38.52 6.61 -26.40
N THR A 463 -39.46 7.05 -27.24
CA THR A 463 -40.17 6.14 -28.16
C THR A 463 -39.22 5.49 -29.16
N SER A 464 -38.23 6.24 -29.67
CA SER A 464 -37.22 5.70 -30.61
C SER A 464 -36.31 4.65 -29.94
N LYS A 465 -35.89 4.89 -28.70
CA LYS A 465 -35.14 3.93 -27.86
C LYS A 465 -35.94 2.65 -27.62
N GLN A 466 -37.21 2.79 -27.22
CA GLN A 466 -38.10 1.64 -27.02
C GLN A 466 -38.34 0.85 -28.31
N ALA A 467 -38.48 1.53 -29.46
CA ALA A 467 -38.58 0.87 -30.75
C ALA A 467 -37.31 0.07 -31.04
N TYR A 468 -36.13 0.68 -30.89
CA TYR A 468 -34.86 -0.04 -31.03
C TYR A 468 -34.82 -1.30 -30.18
N ASP A 469 -35.20 -1.22 -28.90
CA ASP A 469 -35.22 -2.38 -28.00
C ASP A 469 -36.17 -3.49 -28.46
N ARG A 470 -37.31 -3.17 -29.08
CA ARG A 470 -38.22 -4.18 -29.64
C ARG A 470 -37.64 -4.88 -30.87
N PHE A 471 -37.03 -4.12 -31.78
CA PHE A 471 -36.37 -4.71 -32.97
C PHE A 471 -35.12 -5.53 -32.58
N ALA A 472 -34.34 -5.05 -31.61
CA ALA A 472 -33.13 -5.73 -31.15
C ALA A 472 -33.43 -7.10 -30.52
N LYS A 473 -34.56 -7.25 -29.81
CA LYS A 473 -35.05 -8.55 -29.30
C LYS A 473 -35.27 -9.59 -30.40
N GLU A 474 -35.52 -9.13 -31.62
CA GLU A 474 -35.74 -9.98 -32.80
C GLU A 474 -34.47 -10.14 -33.66
N ASN A 475 -33.30 -9.78 -33.11
CA ASN A 475 -32.00 -9.72 -33.80
C ASN A 475 -32.01 -8.77 -35.02
N VAL A 476 -32.75 -7.66 -34.93
CA VAL A 476 -32.77 -6.60 -35.94
C VAL A 476 -32.19 -5.32 -35.37
N VAL A 477 -31.05 -4.88 -35.90
CA VAL A 477 -30.41 -3.61 -35.51
C VAL A 477 -30.90 -2.51 -36.46
N MET A 478 -31.48 -1.45 -35.88
CA MET A 478 -31.98 -0.30 -36.64
C MET A 478 -31.12 0.94 -36.39
N SER A 479 -30.71 1.61 -37.48
CA SER A 479 -30.04 2.90 -37.40
C SER A 479 -30.97 4.01 -36.87
N VAL A 480 -30.39 5.07 -36.30
CA VAL A 480 -31.16 6.26 -35.87
C VAL A 480 -31.95 6.88 -37.02
N HIS A 481 -31.42 6.83 -38.24
CA HIS A 481 -32.17 7.28 -39.42
C HIS A 481 -33.42 6.45 -39.65
N ALA A 482 -33.32 5.11 -39.61
CA ALA A 482 -34.45 4.22 -39.80
C ALA A 482 -35.50 4.38 -38.68
N LEU A 483 -35.06 4.47 -37.41
CA LEU A 483 -35.93 4.70 -36.26
C LEU A 483 -36.73 6.01 -36.38
N SER A 484 -36.09 7.09 -36.85
CA SER A 484 -36.74 8.39 -37.05
C SER A 484 -37.90 8.36 -38.07
N ARG A 485 -37.94 7.34 -38.92
CA ARG A 485 -38.94 7.18 -39.98
C ARG A 485 -40.11 6.29 -39.56
N LEU A 486 -39.95 5.42 -38.57
CA LEU A 486 -40.98 4.47 -38.14
C LEU A 486 -42.33 5.16 -37.85
N PRO A 487 -42.39 6.27 -37.08
CA PRO A 487 -43.67 6.92 -36.77
C PRO A 487 -44.33 7.58 -37.99
N ARG A 488 -43.58 7.78 -39.08
CA ARG A 488 -44.07 8.43 -40.31
C ARG A 488 -44.58 7.43 -41.35
N LEU A 489 -44.50 6.12 -41.06
CA LEU A 489 -44.88 5.07 -42.00
C LEU A 489 -46.39 4.96 -42.17
N ASN A 490 -47.16 5.06 -41.09
CA ASN A 490 -48.61 4.88 -41.14
C ASN A 490 -49.28 6.25 -41.28
N LYS A 491 -49.77 6.52 -42.50
CA LYS A 491 -50.48 7.75 -42.88
C LYS A 491 -51.85 7.39 -43.45
N LEU A 492 -52.82 8.29 -43.33
CA LEU A 492 -54.14 8.12 -43.94
C LEU A 492 -54.03 7.82 -45.44
N GLY A 493 -54.69 6.75 -45.89
CA GLY A 493 -54.73 6.32 -47.29
C GLY A 493 -53.62 5.34 -47.71
N LEU A 494 -52.77 4.87 -46.79
CA LEU A 494 -51.78 3.81 -47.06
C LEU A 494 -52.05 2.56 -46.18
N PRO A 495 -51.75 1.34 -46.67
CA PRO A 495 -51.85 0.13 -45.86
C PRO A 495 -50.98 0.24 -44.60
N GLU A 496 -51.56 -0.12 -43.47
CA GLU A 496 -50.86 -0.12 -42.18
C GLU A 496 -49.70 -1.12 -42.22
N VAL A 497 -48.55 -0.70 -41.69
CA VAL A 497 -47.39 -1.57 -41.50
C VAL A 497 -47.11 -1.63 -40.00
N SER A 498 -47.37 -2.78 -39.40
CA SER A 498 -47.01 -3.06 -38.01
C SER A 498 -45.52 -3.39 -37.88
N GLU A 499 -44.96 -3.23 -36.69
CA GLU A 499 -43.56 -3.61 -36.41
C GLU A 499 -43.33 -5.11 -36.67
N GLU A 500 -44.28 -5.98 -36.30
CA GLU A 500 -44.22 -7.43 -36.57
C GLU A 500 -44.14 -7.76 -38.07
N MET A 501 -44.92 -7.04 -38.88
CA MET A 501 -44.86 -7.19 -40.35
C MET A 501 -43.50 -6.75 -40.87
N LEU A 502 -42.99 -5.62 -40.37
CA LEU A 502 -41.67 -5.09 -40.71
C LEU A 502 -40.55 -6.08 -40.37
N ILE A 503 -40.59 -6.70 -39.20
CA ILE A 503 -39.65 -7.74 -38.77
C ILE A 503 -39.72 -8.96 -39.71
N LYS A 504 -40.91 -9.43 -40.07
CA LYS A 504 -41.07 -10.55 -41.02
C LYS A 504 -40.46 -10.23 -42.38
N ILE A 505 -40.68 -9.02 -42.89
CA ILE A 505 -40.12 -8.56 -44.18
C ILE A 505 -38.59 -8.53 -44.09
N ILE A 506 -38.05 -7.95 -43.03
CA ILE A 506 -36.61 -7.85 -42.77
C ILE A 506 -35.95 -9.23 -42.69
N LYS A 507 -36.61 -10.22 -42.08
CA LYS A 507 -36.11 -11.60 -41.98
C LYS A 507 -36.24 -12.40 -43.29
N GLY A 508 -36.99 -11.89 -44.27
CA GLY A 508 -37.12 -12.50 -45.59
C GLY A 508 -35.95 -12.25 -46.53
N THR A 509 -36.14 -12.57 -47.81
CA THR A 509 -35.16 -12.35 -48.89
C THR A 509 -35.32 -10.97 -49.52
N PRO A 510 -34.22 -10.21 -49.74
CA PRO A 510 -34.29 -8.93 -50.44
C PRO A 510 -34.64 -9.14 -51.92
N ASN A 511 -35.37 -8.18 -52.50
CA ASN A 511 -35.79 -8.23 -53.91
C ASN A 511 -34.82 -7.48 -54.83
N TYR A 512 -34.08 -6.49 -54.29
CA TYR A 512 -33.17 -5.67 -55.06
C TYR A 512 -31.86 -5.37 -54.31
N THR A 513 -30.87 -4.85 -55.03
CA THR A 513 -29.62 -4.29 -54.53
C THR A 513 -29.45 -2.85 -55.03
N GLU A 514 -28.81 -1.99 -54.22
CA GLU A 514 -28.45 -0.63 -54.62
C GLU A 514 -26.93 -0.43 -54.41
N GLY A 515 -26.16 -0.56 -55.49
CA GLY A 515 -24.69 -0.62 -55.43
C GLY A 515 -24.17 -1.88 -54.75
N GLU A 516 -22.90 -1.89 -54.36
CA GLU A 516 -22.26 -3.08 -53.76
C GLU A 516 -22.68 -3.34 -52.30
N ASP A 517 -23.15 -2.30 -51.61
CA ASP A 517 -23.24 -2.28 -50.15
C ASP A 517 -24.67 -2.30 -49.58
N LYS A 518 -25.72 -2.30 -50.41
CA LYS A 518 -27.11 -2.23 -49.93
C LYS A 518 -28.00 -3.33 -50.50
N GLN A 519 -28.73 -3.97 -49.60
CA GLN A 519 -29.86 -4.85 -49.91
C GLN A 519 -31.17 -4.10 -49.71
N ILE A 520 -32.12 -4.33 -50.61
CA ILE A 520 -33.36 -3.59 -50.71
C ILE A 520 -34.54 -4.57 -50.66
N TYR A 521 -35.44 -4.31 -49.72
CA TYR A 521 -36.74 -4.96 -49.64
C TYR A 521 -37.78 -3.95 -50.10
N PHE A 522 -38.43 -4.24 -51.22
CA PHE A 522 -39.45 -3.37 -51.77
C PHE A 522 -40.74 -4.17 -51.97
N ILE A 523 -41.79 -3.77 -51.26
CA ILE A 523 -43.12 -4.38 -51.34
C ILE A 523 -44.07 -3.36 -51.96
N HIS A 524 -44.51 -3.65 -53.18
CA HIS A 524 -45.26 -2.71 -54.00
C HIS A 524 -46.64 -2.42 -53.40
N GLU A 525 -47.32 -3.44 -52.90
CA GLU A 525 -48.66 -3.38 -52.30
C GLU A 525 -48.67 -2.49 -51.06
N LEU A 526 -47.57 -2.51 -50.30
CA LEU A 526 -47.40 -1.69 -49.09
C LEU A 526 -46.73 -0.36 -49.41
N GLN A 527 -46.28 -0.12 -50.64
CA GLN A 527 -45.41 1.01 -50.99
C GLN A 527 -44.26 1.17 -49.99
N LEU A 528 -43.66 0.06 -49.55
CA LEU A 528 -42.68 0.03 -48.46
C LEU A 528 -41.29 -0.27 -49.01
N LEU A 529 -40.32 0.56 -48.62
CA LEU A 529 -38.90 0.37 -48.89
C LEU A 529 -38.16 0.19 -47.56
N VAL A 530 -37.48 -0.94 -47.41
CA VAL A 530 -36.50 -1.17 -46.34
C VAL A 530 -35.12 -1.34 -46.96
N VAL A 531 -34.14 -0.63 -46.42
CA VAL A 531 -32.74 -0.68 -46.87
C VAL A 531 -31.89 -1.30 -45.76
N ARG A 532 -31.21 -2.40 -46.08
CA ARG A 532 -30.23 -3.07 -45.22
C ARG A 532 -28.82 -2.84 -45.75
N ASN A 533 -27.89 -2.52 -44.86
CA ASN A 533 -26.46 -2.50 -45.19
C ASN A 533 -25.95 -3.95 -45.32
N LYS A 534 -25.33 -4.29 -46.45
CA LYS A 534 -24.85 -5.64 -46.74
C LYS A 534 -23.64 -6.04 -45.88
N LYS A 535 -22.80 -5.06 -45.50
CA LYS A 535 -21.60 -5.29 -44.69
C LYS A 535 -21.93 -5.43 -43.20
N THR A 536 -22.79 -4.55 -42.67
CA THR A 536 -23.09 -4.54 -41.23
C THR A 536 -24.37 -5.27 -40.86
N GLY A 537 -25.26 -5.54 -41.83
CA GLY A 537 -26.57 -6.17 -41.58
C GLY A 537 -27.64 -5.20 -41.05
N ASP A 538 -27.27 -3.97 -40.71
CA ASP A 538 -28.15 -2.98 -40.08
C ASP A 538 -29.22 -2.45 -41.05
N ILE A 539 -30.40 -2.14 -40.51
CA ILE A 539 -31.45 -1.42 -41.24
C ILE A 539 -31.15 0.08 -41.23
N VAL A 540 -30.73 0.59 -42.37
CA VAL A 540 -30.28 2.00 -42.54
C VAL A 540 -31.41 2.95 -42.92
N SER A 541 -32.52 2.43 -43.48
CA SER A 541 -33.69 3.26 -43.79
C SER A 541 -34.96 2.43 -43.92
N VAL A 542 -36.09 2.99 -43.49
CA VAL A 542 -37.43 2.45 -43.71
C VAL A 542 -38.31 3.62 -44.15
N VAL A 543 -38.81 3.60 -45.38
CA VAL A 543 -39.60 4.71 -45.94
C VAL A 543 -40.71 4.22 -46.87
N ARG A 544 -41.73 5.06 -47.09
CA ARG A 544 -42.73 4.80 -48.13
C ARG A 544 -42.22 5.22 -49.49
N ARG A 545 -42.40 4.36 -50.50
CA ARG A 545 -42.02 4.62 -51.90
C ARG A 545 -43.00 3.94 -52.86
N ARG A 546 -43.47 4.68 -53.88
CA ARG A 546 -44.48 4.18 -54.83
C ARG A 546 -43.91 3.23 -55.91
N ALA A 547 -42.68 3.49 -56.34
CA ALA A 547 -42.06 2.74 -57.44
C ALA A 547 -40.58 2.44 -57.12
N PRO A 548 -40.05 1.30 -57.62
CA PRO A 548 -38.63 0.98 -57.49
C PRO A 548 -37.77 2.04 -58.19
N LYS A 549 -36.51 2.18 -57.77
CA LYS A 549 -35.55 3.03 -58.51
C LYS A 549 -35.03 2.28 -59.71
N GLU A 550 -34.83 2.99 -60.83
CA GLU A 550 -34.16 2.44 -62.01
C GLU A 550 -32.73 1.96 -61.71
N ALA A 551 -32.06 2.59 -60.74
CA ALA A 551 -30.71 2.23 -60.30
C ALA A 551 -30.64 0.97 -59.42
N TRP A 552 -31.74 0.26 -59.20
CA TRP A 552 -31.76 -0.98 -58.42
C TRP A 552 -31.58 -2.21 -59.30
N GLY A 553 -30.59 -3.03 -58.97
CA GLY A 553 -30.40 -4.33 -59.60
C GLY A 553 -31.26 -5.39 -58.92
N ASN A 554 -31.86 -6.32 -59.66
CA ASN A 554 -32.54 -7.47 -59.07
C ASN A 554 -31.51 -8.35 -58.34
N VAL A 555 -31.92 -8.93 -57.19
CA VAL A 555 -31.09 -9.86 -56.39
C VAL A 555 -31.07 -11.25 -57.02
#